data_AF-A0A2I0QEX5-F1
#
_entry.id   AF-A0A2I0QEX5-F1
#
_cell.length_a   1.000
_cell.length_b   1.000
_cell.length_c   1.000
_cell.angle_alpha   90.00
_cell.angle_beta   90.00
_cell.angle_gamma   90.00
#
_symmetry.space_group_name_H-M   'P 1'
#
loop_
_entity.id
_entity.type
_entity.pdbx_description
1 polymer ?
#
loop_
_entity_poly.entity_id
_entity_poly.type
_entity_poly.pdbx_seq_one_letter_code
_entity_poly.pdbx_strand_id
1 'polypeptide(L)' 'MIEKRKIDFSSPQFKAYSLVEKIKTIESRTEPMDSLNLATAIADDASVFVTMDATLLGNKKLESEFGIKIKHPSEL' A
#
# COMPACT_ATOMS: atom_id res chain seq x y z
N MET A 1 23.76 13.09 15.77
CA MET A 1 23.75 12.92 14.30
C MET A 1 22.29 12.82 13.89
N ILE A 2 21.76 13.73 13.07
CA ILE A 2 20.35 13.69 12.64
C ILE A 2 20.30 13.00 11.29
N GLU A 3 19.68 11.83 11.22
CA GLU A 3 19.41 11.16 9.94
C GLU A 3 18.35 11.95 9.17
N LYS A 4 18.76 12.60 8.08
CA LYS A 4 17.80 13.24 7.16
C LYS A 4 17.20 12.16 6.28
N ARG A 5 15.89 11.93 6.43
CA ARG A 5 15.12 11.10 5.51
C ARG A 5 14.42 12.00 4.49
N LYS A 6 14.42 11.58 3.22
CA LYS A 6 13.65 12.25 2.17
C LYS A 6 12.17 11.90 2.38
N ILE A 7 11.32 12.92 2.42
CA ILE A 7 9.87 12.77 2.50
C ILE A 7 9.33 13.32 1.19
N ASP A 8 8.62 12.48 0.44
CA ASP A 8 7.91 12.86 -0.77
C ASP A 8 6.41 12.61 -0.56
N PHE A 9 5.57 13.42 -1.19
CA PHE A 9 4.12 13.25 -1.17
C PHE A 9 3.66 12.76 -2.53
N SER A 10 2.97 11.63 -2.54
CA SER A 10 2.39 11.04 -3.75
C SER A 10 0.92 11.42 -3.88
N SER A 11 0.45 11.59 -5.10
CA SER A 11 -0.98 11.70 -5.43
C SER A 11 -1.38 10.51 -6.30
N PRO A 12 -2.59 9.95 -6.13
CA PRO A 12 -3.04 8.84 -6.95
C PRO A 12 -2.98 9.19 -8.44
N GLN A 13 -2.16 8.47 -9.20
CA GLN A 13 -2.08 8.62 -10.65
C GLN A 13 -3.17 7.79 -11.34
N PHE A 14 -3.46 8.06 -12.62
CA PHE A 14 -4.47 7.30 -13.39
C PHE A 14 -4.26 5.77 -13.33
N LYS A 15 -3.00 5.31 -13.30
CA LYS A 15 -2.65 3.89 -13.15
C LYS A 15 -3.11 3.27 -11.83
N ALA A 16 -3.37 4.07 -10.79
CA ALA A 16 -3.84 3.58 -9.50
C ALA A 16 -5.28 3.04 -9.56
N TYR A 17 -6.12 3.51 -10.48
CA TYR A 17 -7.52 3.07 -10.53
C TYR A 17 -7.69 1.60 -10.93
N SER A 18 -6.94 1.12 -11.94
CA SER A 18 -6.97 -0.31 -12.30
C SER A 18 -6.39 -1.20 -11.21
N LEU A 19 -5.40 -0.69 -10.46
CA LEU A 19 -4.86 -1.38 -9.28
C LEU A 19 -5.89 -1.46 -8.15
N VAL A 20 -6.69 -0.42 -7.91
CA VAL A 20 -7.77 -0.44 -6.91
C VAL A 20 -8.76 -1.57 -7.20
N GLU A 21 -9.20 -1.72 -8.45
CA GLU A 21 -10.12 -2.81 -8.84
C GLU A 21 -9.51 -4.19 -8.58
N LYS A 22 -8.22 -4.35 -8.89
CA LYS A 22 -7.50 -5.60 -8.65
C LYS A 22 -7.32 -5.89 -7.16
N ILE A 23 -6.98 -4.89 -6.35
CA ILE A 23 -6.87 -5.01 -4.89
C ILE A 23 -8.22 -5.45 -4.31
N LYS A 24 -9.32 -4.80 -4.70
CA LYS A 24 -10.67 -5.16 -4.24
C LYS A 24 -11.12 -6.55 -4.68
N THR A 25 -10.60 -7.05 -5.79
CA THR A 25 -10.84 -8.44 -6.23
C THR A 25 -10.14 -9.45 -5.31
N ILE A 26 -8.99 -9.09 -4.73
CA ILE A 26 -8.21 -9.97 -3.85
C ILE A 26 -8.69 -9.87 -2.38
N GLU A 27 -8.95 -8.66 -1.89
CA GLU A 27 -9.48 -8.37 -0.56
C GLU A 27 -10.62 -7.35 -0.68
N SER A 28 -11.84 -7.86 -0.75
CA SER A 28 -13.06 -7.07 -0.99
C SER A 28 -13.50 -6.24 0.22
N ARG A 29 -12.98 -6.55 1.42
CA ARG A 29 -13.29 -5.80 2.65
C ARG A 29 -12.41 -4.56 2.82
N THR A 30 -11.43 -4.37 1.96
CA THR A 30 -10.57 -3.17 1.99
C THR A 30 -11.43 -1.94 1.72
N GLU A 31 -11.34 -0.95 2.60
CA GLU A 31 -12.00 0.33 2.41
C GLU A 31 -11.51 1.00 1.10
N PRO A 32 -12.36 1.80 0.42
CA PRO A 32 -11.99 2.41 -0.85
C PRO A 32 -10.72 3.27 -0.79
N MET A 33 -10.55 4.03 0.31
CA MET A 33 -9.40 4.91 0.48
C MET A 33 -8.12 4.11 0.74
N ASP A 34 -8.19 3.06 1.55
CA ASP A 34 -7.04 2.18 1.82
C ASP A 34 -6.60 1.43 0.56
N SER A 35 -7.57 0.99 -0.25
CA SER A 35 -7.29 0.41 -1.57
C SER A 35 -6.56 1.41 -2.48
N LEU A 36 -6.98 2.69 -2.47
CA LEU A 36 -6.37 3.75 -3.28
C LEU A 36 -4.96 4.11 -2.80
N ASN A 37 -4.75 4.16 -1.49
CA ASN A 37 -3.44 4.43 -0.89
C ASN A 37 -2.45 3.30 -1.20
N LEU A 38 -2.89 2.04 -1.06
CA LEU A 38 -2.07 0.89 -1.41
C LEU A 38 -1.77 0.86 -2.92
N ALA A 39 -2.77 1.13 -3.77
CA ALA A 39 -2.58 1.23 -5.22
C ALA A 39 -1.56 2.32 -5.60
N THR A 40 -1.60 3.46 -4.91
CA THR A 40 -0.65 4.56 -5.13
C THR A 40 0.77 4.14 -4.73
N ALA A 41 0.93 3.51 -3.56
CA ALA A 41 2.23 3.00 -3.12
C ALA A 41 2.81 1.97 -4.10
N ILE A 42 1.98 1.07 -4.63
CA ILE A 42 2.39 0.10 -5.66
C ILE A 42 2.78 0.81 -6.96
N ALA A 43 2.00 1.81 -7.40
CA ALA A 43 2.30 2.57 -8.62
C ALA A 43 3.60 3.36 -8.55
N ASP A 44 4.00 3.76 -7.34
CA ASP A 44 5.26 4.45 -7.06
C ASP A 44 6.41 3.48 -6.71
N ASP A 45 6.26 2.18 -7.00
CA ASP A 45 7.25 1.11 -6.76
C ASP A 45 7.73 1.02 -5.29
N ALA A 46 6.84 1.32 -4.34
CA ALA A 46 7.16 1.20 -2.92
C ALA A 46 7.40 -0.26 -2.52
N SER A 47 8.48 -0.51 -1.78
CA SER A 47 8.80 -1.85 -1.24
C SER A 47 8.02 -2.19 0.03
N VAL A 48 7.58 -1.17 0.78
CA VAL A 48 6.85 -1.31 2.04
C VAL A 48 5.68 -0.32 2.07
N PHE A 49 4.49 -0.83 2.30
CA PHE A 49 3.29 -0.05 2.65
C PHE A 49 3.07 -0.15 4.15
N VAL A 50 2.88 0.99 4.80
CA VAL A 50 2.72 1.08 6.26
C VAL A 50 1.29 1.48 6.55
N THR A 51 0.58 0.68 7.34
CA THR A 51 -0.82 0.96 7.69
C THR A 51 -1.16 0.41 9.08
N MET A 52 -2.22 0.92 9.68
CA MET A 52 -2.83 0.34 10.88
C MET A 52 -4.07 -0.52 10.54
N ASP A 53 -4.47 -0.58 9.27
CA ASP A 53 -5.63 -1.34 8.83
C ASP A 53 -5.39 -2.86 8.93
N ALA A 54 -6.11 -3.49 9.85
CA ALA A 54 -6.02 -4.93 10.12
C ALA A 54 -6.42 -5.82 8.92
N THR A 55 -7.19 -5.30 7.96
CA THR A 55 -7.57 -6.06 6.75
C THR A 55 -6.41 -6.17 5.76
N LEU A 56 -5.49 -5.21 5.79
CA LEU A 56 -4.32 -5.13 4.91
C LEU A 56 -3.05 -5.69 5.56
N LEU A 57 -2.90 -5.52 6.87
CA LEU A 57 -1.71 -5.94 7.62
C LEU A 57 -1.34 -7.39 7.35
N GLY A 58 -0.12 -7.60 6.83
CA GLY A 58 0.41 -8.91 6.53
C GLY A 58 -0.40 -9.73 5.51
N ASN A 59 -1.26 -9.10 4.71
CA ASN A 59 -2.11 -9.79 3.74
C ASN A 59 -1.27 -10.45 2.64
N LYS A 60 -0.98 -11.76 2.79
CA LYS A 60 -0.04 -12.51 1.94
C LYS A 60 -0.43 -12.57 0.47
N LYS A 61 -1.72 -12.49 0.15
CA LYS A 61 -2.17 -12.46 -1.25
C LYS A 61 -1.77 -11.16 -1.92
N LEU A 62 -2.05 -10.02 -1.27
CA LEU A 62 -1.64 -8.71 -1.77
C LEU A 62 -0.12 -8.56 -1.81
N GLU A 63 0.59 -9.00 -0.77
CA GLU A 63 2.06 -8.95 -0.75
C GLU A 63 2.69 -9.76 -1.89
N SER A 64 2.17 -10.96 -2.15
CA SER A 64 2.70 -11.83 -3.22
C SER A 64 2.34 -11.32 -4.60
N GLU A 65 1.13 -10.78 -4.79
CA GLU A 65 0.67 -10.30 -6.09
C GLU A 65 1.43 -9.05 -6.55
N PHE A 66 1.69 -8.12 -5.62
CA PHE A 66 2.24 -6.81 -5.95
C PHE A 66 3.70 -6.63 -5.52
N GLY A 67 4.31 -7.63 -4.88
CA GLY A 67 5.72 -7.56 -4.46
C GLY A 67 6.00 -6.54 -3.35
N ILE A 68 4.96 -6.05 -2.66
CA ILE A 68 5.06 -5.07 -1.57
C ILE A 68 4.94 -5.75 -0.21
N LYS A 69 5.60 -5.23 0.83
CA LYS A 69 5.37 -5.66 2.22
C LYS A 69 4.38 -4.74 2.92
N ILE A 70 3.39 -5.30 3.61
CA ILE A 70 2.40 -4.50 4.34
C ILE A 70 2.66 -4.65 5.83
N LYS A 71 3.16 -3.58 6.46
CA LYS A 71 3.65 -3.59 7.84
C LYS A 71 2.88 -2.65 8.75
N HIS A 72 2.86 -2.99 10.03
CA HIS A 72 2.42 -2.08 11.07
C HIS A 72 3.53 -1.05 11.37
N PRO A 73 3.20 0.23 11.70
CA PRO A 73 4.20 1.24 12.06
C PRO A 73 5.15 0.82 13.19
N SER A 74 4.73 -0.05 14.11
CA SER A 74 5.55 -0.55 15.21
C SER A 74 6.64 -1.55 14.79
N GLU A 75 6.66 -1.98 13.53
CA GLU A 75 7.62 -2.94 12.98
C GLU A 75 8.76 -2.25 12.19
N LEU A 76 8.85 -0.92 12.28
CA LEU A 76 9.81 -0.06 11.58
C LEU A 76 10.94 0.40 12.49
#